data_AF-A0A8F5GWE1-F1
#
_entry.id   AF-A0A8F5GWE1-F1
#
_cell.length_a   1.000
_cell.length_b   1.000
_cell.length_c   1.000
_cell.angle_alpha   90.00
_cell.angle_beta   90.00
_cell.angle_gamma   90.00
#
_symmetry.space_group_name_H-M   'P 1'
#
loop_
_entity.id
_entity.type
_entity.pdbx_description
1 polymer ?
#
loop_
_entity_poly.entity_id
_entity_poly.type
_entity_poly.pdbx_seq_one_letter_code
_entity_poly.pdbx_strand_id
1 'polypeptide(L)'
;MYSTELTLNSPIWIVRKFLMDPLFISGVSGHISILKFKDKQNNEYLMGDRIRELSTPTDEFIALYILLRTSKDFKYTEGIFKGPEVKMESIKYSGMSDDGKLEFTIEFMPKSLGDTQTRLYVATNVKYNDSLLDKILGKSAVDFAKHIVEDHFVTYARVYFPSLYGDIIKIFNTKGKPTQGLSVAPSLEFTGDAGSILNKINEMISQLDLGLIKVNFDKLSCNIVVQNSEMKRAICRSDSNVKTGFEALSMIISAKGQGKIEVYSVKIEDLMETLYALA
;
A
#
# COMPACT_ATOMS: atom_id res chain seq x y z
N MET A 1 0.38 22.82 14.57
CA MET A 1 0.56 22.07 13.31
C MET A 1 2.05 21.86 13.10
N TYR A 2 2.45 20.66 12.73
CA TYR A 2 3.80 20.31 12.31
C TYR A 2 3.73 19.48 11.03
N SER A 3 4.72 19.60 10.17
CA SER A 3 4.83 18.77 8.98
C SER A 3 6.27 18.57 8.54
N THR A 4 6.49 17.52 7.78
CA THR A 4 7.80 17.13 7.26
C THR A 4 7.64 16.38 5.93
N GLU A 5 8.75 16.25 5.21
CA GLU A 5 8.81 15.50 3.96
C GLU A 5 9.97 14.50 4.02
N LEU A 6 9.75 13.31 3.47
CA LEU A 6 10.77 12.30 3.33
C LEU A 6 10.59 11.52 2.01
N THR A 7 11.67 10.90 1.54
CA THR A 7 11.65 10.02 0.37
C THR A 7 11.75 8.57 0.79
N LEU A 8 10.85 7.74 0.26
CA LEU A 8 10.81 6.30 0.43
C LEU A 8 11.23 5.62 -0.87
N ASN A 9 12.12 4.65 -0.77
CA ASN A 9 12.49 3.77 -1.89
C ASN A 9 11.42 2.69 -2.07
N SER A 10 10.18 3.10 -2.33
CA SER A 10 9.05 2.21 -2.61
C SER A 10 8.10 2.85 -3.62
N PRO A 11 7.45 2.05 -4.50
CA PRO A 11 6.33 2.49 -5.31
C PRO A 11 5.20 3.09 -4.47
N ILE A 12 4.50 4.07 -5.03
CA ILE A 12 3.43 4.81 -4.36
C ILE A 12 2.27 3.92 -3.88
N TRP A 13 1.95 2.87 -4.64
CA TRP A 13 0.83 1.97 -4.31
C TRP A 13 1.09 1.19 -3.01
N ILE A 14 2.34 0.81 -2.72
CA ILE A 14 2.72 0.15 -1.46
C ILE A 14 2.60 1.13 -0.30
N VAL A 15 3.17 2.33 -0.47
CA VAL A 15 3.12 3.37 0.56
C VAL A 15 1.66 3.69 0.91
N ARG A 16 0.82 3.92 -0.10
CA ARG A 16 -0.62 4.16 0.10
C ARG A 16 -1.32 3.01 0.81
N LYS A 17 -1.01 1.74 0.48
CA LYS A 17 -1.63 0.58 1.13
C LYS A 17 -1.42 0.58 2.64
N PHE A 18 -0.20 0.85 3.11
CA PHE A 18 0.06 0.97 4.55
C PHE A 18 -0.63 2.17 5.17
N LEU A 19 -0.60 3.31 4.48
CA LEU A 19 -1.21 4.54 4.98
C LEU A 19 -2.74 4.50 5.00
N MET A 20 -3.38 3.55 4.31
CA MET A 20 -4.83 3.30 4.36
C MET A 20 -5.22 2.33 5.48
N ASP A 21 -4.27 1.71 6.18
CA ASP A 21 -4.58 0.78 7.26
C ASP A 21 -4.69 1.54 8.61
N PRO A 22 -5.91 1.67 9.19
CA PRO A 22 -6.10 2.37 10.46
C PRO A 22 -5.39 1.69 11.64
N LEU A 23 -5.20 0.36 11.62
CA LEU A 23 -4.47 -0.37 12.66
C LEU A 23 -2.97 -0.09 12.55
N PHE A 24 -2.46 -0.02 11.33
CA PHE A 24 -1.09 0.41 11.09
C PHE A 24 -0.85 1.84 11.56
N ILE A 25 -1.71 2.78 11.19
CA ILE A 25 -1.56 4.20 11.56
C ILE A 25 -1.66 4.40 13.07
N SER A 26 -2.64 3.75 13.72
CA SER A 26 -2.77 3.81 15.18
C SER A 26 -1.55 3.20 15.87
N GLY A 27 -1.12 2.00 15.47
CA GLY A 27 0.05 1.32 16.02
C GLY A 27 1.34 2.10 15.85
N VAL A 28 1.64 2.60 14.64
CA VAL A 28 2.86 3.38 14.38
C VAL A 28 2.86 4.69 15.16
N SER A 29 1.70 5.33 15.32
CA SER A 29 1.63 6.59 16.08
C SER A 29 2.09 6.46 17.53
N GLY A 30 2.01 5.26 18.13
CA GLY A 30 2.27 5.01 19.55
C GLY A 30 1.30 5.72 20.53
N HIS A 31 0.36 6.52 20.01
CA HIS A 31 -0.48 7.42 20.80
C HIS A 31 -1.97 7.20 20.59
N ILE A 32 -2.33 6.32 19.66
CA ILE A 32 -3.71 5.97 19.33
C ILE A 32 -3.82 4.46 19.47
N SER A 33 -4.70 3.99 20.32
CA SER A 33 -5.03 2.56 20.41
C SER A 33 -6.49 2.37 20.08
N ILE A 34 -6.78 1.72 18.94
CA ILE A 34 -8.16 1.37 18.58
C ILE A 34 -8.67 0.31 19.57
N LEU A 35 -9.77 0.62 20.25
CA LEU A 35 -10.39 -0.27 21.25
C LEU A 35 -11.61 -0.99 20.68
N LYS A 36 -12.44 -0.27 19.90
CA LYS A 36 -13.70 -0.80 19.36
C LYS A 36 -13.86 -0.42 17.90
N PHE A 37 -14.40 -1.35 17.12
CA PHE A 37 -14.68 -1.22 15.69
C PHE A 37 -16.15 -0.97 15.48
N LYS A 38 -16.51 0.05 14.71
CA LYS A 38 -17.90 0.29 14.36
C LYS A 38 -18.32 -0.63 13.22
N ASP A 39 -19.38 -1.39 13.43
CA ASP A 39 -20.03 -2.19 12.42
C ASP A 39 -21.08 -1.34 11.68
N LYS A 40 -20.99 -1.26 10.36
CA LYS A 40 -21.89 -0.44 9.54
C LYS A 40 -23.32 -0.98 9.53
N GLN A 41 -23.48 -2.29 9.52
CA GLN A 41 -24.77 -2.95 9.33
C GLN A 41 -25.63 -2.84 10.59
N ASN A 42 -25.01 -3.06 11.74
CA ASN A 42 -25.67 -3.05 13.04
C ASN A 42 -25.56 -1.70 13.76
N ASN A 43 -24.71 -0.80 13.26
CA ASN A 43 -24.40 0.50 13.87
C ASN A 43 -23.97 0.36 15.34
N GLU A 44 -23.22 -0.70 15.65
CA GLU A 44 -22.72 -1.04 16.99
C GLU A 44 -21.18 -0.97 17.01
N TYR A 45 -20.61 -0.62 18.17
CA TYR A 45 -19.18 -0.74 18.42
C TYR A 45 -18.85 -2.11 19.04
N LEU A 46 -18.06 -2.91 18.31
CA LEU A 46 -17.63 -4.25 18.70
C LEU A 46 -16.22 -4.23 19.30
N MET A 47 -15.97 -5.08 20.30
CA MET A 47 -14.67 -5.21 20.99
C MET A 47 -14.45 -6.64 21.49
N GLY A 48 -13.20 -6.99 21.83
CA GLY A 48 -12.87 -8.31 22.37
C GLY A 48 -13.15 -9.44 21.38
N ASP A 49 -13.74 -10.52 21.86
CA ASP A 49 -14.14 -11.68 21.06
C ASP A 49 -15.21 -11.35 20.01
N ARG A 50 -16.09 -10.38 20.31
CA ARG A 50 -17.15 -9.91 19.42
C ARG A 50 -16.64 -9.20 18.16
N ILE A 51 -15.36 -8.82 18.09
CA ILE A 51 -14.78 -8.27 16.83
C ILE A 51 -14.90 -9.28 15.69
N ARG A 52 -14.95 -10.59 15.99
CA ARG A 52 -15.14 -11.64 14.97
C ARG A 52 -16.52 -11.62 14.31
N GLU A 53 -17.47 -10.90 14.89
CA GLU A 53 -18.83 -10.72 14.38
C GLU A 53 -18.92 -9.51 13.42
N LEU A 54 -17.84 -8.74 13.26
CA LEU A 54 -17.78 -7.57 12.40
C LEU A 54 -18.08 -7.97 10.95
N SER A 55 -19.22 -7.54 10.42
CA SER A 55 -19.66 -7.91 9.07
C SER A 55 -19.20 -6.89 8.04
N THR A 56 -19.23 -5.60 8.40
CA THR A 56 -18.79 -4.51 7.53
C THR A 56 -18.16 -3.41 8.39
N PRO A 57 -16.82 -3.29 8.45
CA PRO A 57 -16.17 -2.22 9.20
C PRO A 57 -16.50 -0.85 8.60
N THR A 58 -16.59 0.17 9.47
CA THR A 58 -16.51 1.58 9.03
C THR A 58 -15.11 2.14 9.28
N ASP A 59 -14.91 3.40 8.86
CA ASP A 59 -13.74 4.22 9.14
C ASP A 59 -13.86 4.97 10.48
N GLU A 60 -14.69 4.50 11.42
CA GLU A 60 -14.94 5.15 12.72
C GLU A 60 -14.70 4.15 13.84
N PHE A 61 -13.93 4.56 14.84
CA PHE A 61 -13.45 3.72 15.92
C PHE A 61 -13.60 4.44 17.25
N ILE A 62 -13.83 3.68 18.32
CA ILE A 62 -13.53 4.15 19.67
C ILE A 62 -12.06 3.86 19.92
N ALA A 63 -11.30 4.89 20.28
CA ALA A 63 -9.87 4.80 20.52
C ALA A 63 -9.48 5.41 21.86
N LEU A 64 -8.39 4.90 22.42
CA LEU A 64 -7.69 5.49 23.54
C LEU A 64 -6.58 6.40 23.01
N TYR A 65 -6.59 7.66 23.42
CA TYR A 65 -5.54 8.62 23.12
C TYR A 65 -4.58 8.73 24.29
N ILE A 66 -3.31 8.42 24.04
CA ILE A 66 -2.24 8.47 25.03
C ILE A 66 -1.47 9.78 24.84
N LEU A 67 -1.59 10.70 25.79
CA LEU A 67 -1.07 12.06 25.71
C LEU A 67 0.12 12.23 26.66
N LEU A 68 1.27 12.63 26.12
CA LEU A 68 2.44 12.97 26.91
C LEU A 68 2.23 14.33 27.58
N ARG A 69 2.22 14.35 28.92
CA ARG A 69 2.31 15.59 29.69
C ARG A 69 3.76 16.01 29.90
N THR A 70 4.63 15.03 30.09
CA THR A 70 6.10 15.16 30.15
C THR A 70 6.72 13.87 29.59
N SER A 71 8.04 13.78 29.51
CA SER A 71 8.74 12.54 29.12
C SER A 71 8.53 11.37 30.11
N LYS A 72 7.95 11.61 31.29
CA LYS A 72 7.74 10.59 32.34
C LYS A 72 6.29 10.45 32.80
N ASP A 73 5.38 11.26 32.27
CA ASP A 73 3.98 11.32 32.71
C ASP A 73 3.06 11.32 31.49
N PHE A 74 2.15 10.35 31.44
CA PHE A 74 1.16 10.20 30.38
C PHE A 74 -0.25 10.24 30.97
N LYS A 75 -1.16 10.86 30.23
CA LYS A 75 -2.60 10.73 30.46
C LYS A 75 -3.22 9.97 29.31
N TYR A 76 -4.36 9.36 29.58
CA TYR A 76 -5.18 8.78 28.55
C TYR A 76 -6.59 9.34 28.61
N THR A 77 -7.22 9.42 27.45
CA THR A 77 -8.64 9.77 27.31
C THR A 77 -9.22 8.95 26.16
N GLU A 78 -10.47 8.54 26.28
CA GLU A 78 -11.18 7.88 25.18
C GLU A 78 -11.73 8.92 24.20
N GLY A 79 -12.03 8.47 22.99
CA GLY A 79 -12.66 9.30 21.99
C GLY A 79 -12.91 8.59 20.68
N ILE A 80 -13.32 9.38 19.70
CA ILE A 80 -13.65 8.91 18.36
C ILE A 80 -12.45 9.15 17.46
N PHE A 81 -11.90 8.07 16.90
CA PHE A 81 -10.87 8.10 15.86
C PHE A 81 -11.52 7.78 14.51
N LYS A 82 -11.20 8.56 13.48
CA LYS A 82 -11.76 8.40 12.14
C LYS A 82 -10.68 8.33 11.07
N GLY A 83 -10.93 7.49 10.08
CA GLY A 83 -10.15 7.35 8.86
C GLY A 83 -9.86 5.89 8.49
N PRO A 84 -9.26 5.65 7.31
CA PRO A 84 -8.76 6.67 6.39
C PRO A 84 -9.87 7.40 5.61
N GLU A 85 -9.86 8.73 5.61
CA GLU A 85 -10.51 9.52 4.57
C GLU A 85 -9.55 9.55 3.36
N VAL A 86 -9.85 8.77 2.33
CA VAL A 86 -8.98 8.61 1.15
C VAL A 86 -9.39 9.56 0.04
N LYS A 87 -8.46 10.42 -0.37
CA LYS A 87 -8.54 11.25 -1.58
C LYS A 87 -7.47 10.83 -2.58
N MET A 88 -7.57 11.36 -3.80
CA MET A 88 -6.60 11.08 -4.85
C MET A 88 -5.18 11.42 -4.40
N GLU A 89 -4.98 12.56 -3.75
CA GLU A 89 -3.66 13.07 -3.38
C GLU A 89 -3.31 12.92 -1.89
N SER A 90 -4.30 12.64 -1.03
CA SER A 90 -4.07 12.54 0.40
C SER A 90 -4.85 11.43 1.07
N ILE A 91 -4.34 10.98 2.21
CA ILE A 91 -5.00 10.07 3.14
C ILE A 91 -5.01 10.76 4.48
N LYS A 92 -6.20 10.94 5.06
CA LYS A 92 -6.37 11.72 6.28
C LYS A 92 -7.02 10.88 7.38
N TYR A 93 -6.57 11.13 8.59
CA TYR A 93 -7.15 10.63 9.83
C TYR A 93 -7.48 11.81 10.73
N SER A 94 -8.48 11.65 11.59
CA SER A 94 -8.83 12.62 12.60
C SER A 94 -9.22 11.95 13.90
N GLY A 95 -9.13 12.68 15.00
CA GLY A 95 -9.57 12.20 16.30
C GLY A 95 -10.05 13.33 17.18
N MET A 96 -11.04 13.03 18.01
CA MET A 96 -11.56 13.92 19.04
C MET A 96 -11.80 13.15 20.33
N SER A 97 -11.31 13.66 21.46
CA SER A 97 -11.56 13.05 22.77
C SER A 97 -12.99 13.30 23.24
N ASP A 98 -13.53 12.38 24.04
CA ASP A 98 -14.90 12.46 24.57
C ASP A 98 -15.10 13.68 25.47
N ASP A 99 -14.05 14.12 26.16
CA ASP A 99 -14.05 15.34 26.97
C ASP A 99 -13.88 16.63 26.16
N GLY A 100 -13.77 16.53 24.83
CA GLY A 100 -13.61 17.65 23.90
C GLY A 100 -12.30 18.43 24.03
N LYS A 101 -11.34 17.94 24.83
CA LYS A 101 -10.08 18.65 25.10
C LYS A 101 -9.01 18.42 24.05
N LEU A 102 -9.08 17.33 23.30
CA LEU A 102 -8.16 17.02 22.22
C LEU A 102 -8.92 16.91 20.90
N GLU A 103 -8.43 17.63 19.89
CA GLU A 103 -8.78 17.42 18.49
C GLU A 103 -7.48 17.31 17.68
N PHE A 104 -7.37 16.33 16.79
CA PHE A 104 -6.22 16.23 15.90
C PHE A 104 -6.59 15.74 14.50
N THR A 105 -5.69 16.01 13.56
CA THR A 105 -5.70 15.44 12.21
C THR A 105 -4.30 15.01 11.83
N ILE A 106 -4.18 13.85 11.20
CA ILE A 106 -2.95 13.36 10.57
C ILE A 106 -3.24 13.25 9.07
N GLU A 107 -2.43 13.90 8.24
CA GLU A 107 -2.59 13.86 6.79
C GLU A 107 -1.29 13.41 6.13
N PHE A 108 -1.43 12.46 5.21
CA PHE A 108 -0.35 11.92 4.41
C PHE A 108 -0.59 12.27 2.95
N MET A 109 0.41 12.81 2.27
CA MET A 109 0.34 13.13 0.84
C MET A 109 1.49 12.44 0.10
N PRO A 110 1.32 11.16 -0.29
CA PRO A 110 2.32 10.44 -1.06
C PRO A 110 2.28 10.87 -2.53
N LYS A 111 3.45 11.21 -3.08
CA LYS A 111 3.65 11.59 -4.48
C LYS A 111 4.71 10.70 -5.12
N SER A 112 4.39 10.13 -6.28
CA SER A 112 5.34 9.33 -7.04
C SER A 112 6.48 10.20 -7.58
N LEU A 113 7.72 9.71 -7.44
CA LEU A 113 8.91 10.27 -8.10
C LEU A 113 9.41 9.36 -9.25
N GLY A 114 8.61 8.35 -9.61
CA GLY A 114 8.95 7.31 -10.58
C GLY A 114 8.39 5.95 -10.16
N ASP A 115 8.80 4.88 -10.83
CA ASP A 115 8.23 3.55 -10.59
C ASP A 115 8.62 2.95 -9.23
N THR A 116 9.71 3.44 -8.62
CA THR A 116 10.33 2.82 -7.44
C THR A 116 10.49 3.76 -6.24
N GLN A 117 10.10 5.02 -6.36
CA GLN A 117 10.30 6.03 -5.31
C GLN A 117 9.05 6.87 -5.06
N THR A 118 8.79 7.14 -3.79
CA THR A 118 7.67 7.96 -3.34
C THR A 118 8.19 9.04 -2.39
N ARG A 119 7.82 10.28 -2.66
CA ARG A 119 7.93 11.38 -1.71
C ARG A 119 6.70 11.38 -0.83
N LEU A 120 6.89 11.29 0.48
CA LEU A 120 5.82 11.31 1.46
C LEU A 120 5.89 12.61 2.24
N TYR A 121 4.85 13.44 2.09
CA TYR A 121 4.60 14.54 3.01
C TYR A 121 3.70 14.06 4.14
N VAL A 122 4.08 14.39 5.38
CA VAL A 122 3.32 14.05 6.58
C VAL A 122 3.03 15.33 7.34
N ALA A 123 1.76 15.59 7.63
CA ALA A 123 1.32 16.73 8.42
C ALA A 123 0.46 16.26 9.59
N THR A 124 0.64 16.87 10.75
CA THR A 124 -0.22 16.66 11.90
C THR A 124 -0.62 18.00 12.48
N ASN A 125 -1.92 18.16 12.72
CA ASN A 125 -2.47 19.29 13.44
C ASN A 125 -3.09 18.80 14.73
N VAL A 126 -2.80 19.48 15.83
CA VAL A 126 -3.30 19.14 17.16
C VAL A 126 -3.80 20.42 17.80
N LYS A 127 -5.00 20.36 18.37
CA LYS A 127 -5.60 21.43 19.15
C LYS A 127 -5.93 20.89 20.53
N TYR A 128 -5.51 21.65 21.54
CA TYR A 128 -5.87 21.42 22.93
C TYR A 128 -6.85 22.51 23.38
N ASN A 129 -8.07 22.10 23.75
CA ASN A 129 -9.07 22.97 24.35
C ASN A 129 -8.89 22.99 25.88
N ASP A 130 -7.66 23.28 26.31
CA ASP A 130 -7.32 23.37 27.72
C ASP A 130 -7.89 24.64 28.35
N SER A 131 -8.33 24.52 29.61
CA SER A 131 -8.82 25.64 30.41
C SER A 131 -7.69 26.65 30.66
N LEU A 132 -8.02 27.94 30.83
CA LEU A 132 -7.04 29.01 31.13
C LEU A 132 -6.11 28.66 32.32
N LEU A 133 -6.59 27.86 33.28
CA LEU A 133 -5.81 27.37 34.43
C LEU A 133 -4.73 26.36 34.05
N ASP A 134 -4.99 25.47 33.10
CA ASP A 134 -4.02 24.46 32.65
C ASP A 134 -2.83 25.11 31.91
N LYS A 135 -3.08 26.23 31.21
CA LYS A 135 -2.03 27.03 30.54
C LYS A 135 -1.15 27.81 31.52
N ILE A 136 -1.69 28.24 32.67
CA ILE A 136 -0.98 29.02 33.69
C ILE A 136 -0.07 28.14 34.56
N LEU A 137 -0.37 26.86 34.71
CA LEU A 137 0.40 25.92 35.55
C LEU A 137 1.71 25.39 34.90
N GLY A 138 2.14 25.94 33.76
CA GLY A 138 3.53 25.84 33.28
C GLY A 138 4.06 24.42 32.99
N LYS A 139 3.19 23.42 32.78
CA LYS A 139 3.61 22.10 32.29
C LYS A 139 3.84 22.20 30.80
N SER A 140 5.09 22.41 30.37
CA SER A 140 5.45 22.53 28.96
C SER A 140 4.98 21.29 28.18
N ALA A 141 3.92 21.45 27.39
CA ALA A 141 3.41 20.40 26.55
C ALA A 141 4.50 20.00 25.55
N VAL A 142 4.83 18.71 25.49
CA VAL A 142 5.57 18.15 24.35
C VAL A 142 4.83 18.61 23.09
N ASP A 143 5.55 19.10 22.08
CA ASP A 143 4.95 19.40 20.78
C ASP A 143 4.47 18.09 20.17
N PHE A 144 3.22 17.73 20.48
CA PHE A 144 2.64 16.43 20.20
C PHE A 144 2.55 16.19 18.69
N ALA A 145 2.29 17.24 17.91
CA ALA A 145 2.29 17.17 16.46
C ALA A 145 3.68 16.81 15.92
N LYS A 146 4.72 17.52 16.39
CA LYS A 146 6.09 17.21 16.00
C LYS A 146 6.52 15.82 16.46
N HIS A 147 6.18 15.43 17.69
CA HIS A 147 6.52 14.14 18.27
C HIS A 147 5.92 12.97 17.47
N ILE A 148 4.63 13.01 17.15
CA ILE A 148 3.99 12.00 16.29
C ILE A 148 4.66 11.94 14.92
N VAL A 149 4.98 13.09 14.31
CA VAL A 149 5.53 13.10 12.96
C VAL A 149 6.98 12.62 12.95
N GLU A 150 7.88 13.22 13.72
CA GLU A 150 9.32 12.92 13.67
C GLU A 150 9.66 11.61 14.41
N ASP A 151 9.17 11.44 15.63
CA ASP A 151 9.65 10.36 16.49
C ASP A 151 8.96 9.03 16.16
N HIS A 152 7.74 9.06 15.59
CA HIS A 152 6.97 7.88 15.21
C HIS A 152 6.94 7.66 13.69
N PHE A 153 6.25 8.49 12.91
CA PHE A 153 6.06 8.21 11.49
C PHE A 153 7.35 8.30 10.67
N VAL A 154 8.16 9.34 10.85
CA VAL A 154 9.46 9.48 10.17
C VAL A 154 10.43 8.39 10.60
N THR A 155 10.52 8.10 11.91
CA THR A 155 11.33 6.99 12.42
C THR A 155 10.92 5.66 11.82
N TYR A 156 9.61 5.35 11.81
CA TYR A 156 9.10 4.13 11.20
C TYR A 156 9.53 4.03 9.73
N ALA A 157 9.31 5.11 8.98
CA ALA A 157 9.58 5.17 7.57
C ALA A 157 11.08 5.08 7.22
N ARG A 158 11.96 5.57 8.09
CA ARG A 158 13.42 5.48 7.91
C ARG A 158 13.99 4.14 8.35
N VAL A 159 13.50 3.57 9.44
CA VAL A 159 14.13 2.43 10.13
C VAL A 159 13.45 1.11 9.78
N TYR A 160 12.13 1.05 9.84
CA TYR A 160 11.37 -0.21 9.78
C TYR A 160 10.79 -0.48 8.39
N PHE A 161 10.30 0.56 7.71
CA PHE A 161 9.71 0.44 6.39
C PHE A 161 10.66 -0.17 5.34
N PRO A 162 11.98 0.16 5.29
CA PRO A 162 12.89 -0.47 4.33
C PRO A 162 13.03 -1.98 4.52
N SER A 163 13.04 -2.48 5.76
CA SER A 163 13.11 -3.92 6.04
C SER A 163 11.84 -4.62 5.58
N LEU A 164 10.68 -4.08 5.96
CA LEU A 164 9.38 -4.63 5.59
C LEU A 164 9.19 -4.64 4.06
N TYR A 165 9.54 -3.55 3.38
CA TYR A 165 9.48 -3.48 1.92
C TYR A 165 10.49 -4.42 1.26
N GLY A 166 11.70 -4.52 1.80
CA GLY A 166 12.70 -5.48 1.35
C GLY A 166 12.18 -6.92 1.40
N ASP A 167 11.44 -7.29 2.44
CA ASP A 167 10.84 -8.62 2.58
C ASP A 167 9.66 -8.82 1.63
N ILE A 168 8.83 -7.79 1.39
CA ILE A 168 7.78 -7.81 0.37
C ILE A 168 8.38 -8.09 -1.01
N ILE A 169 9.45 -7.39 -1.39
CA ILE A 169 10.13 -7.62 -2.67
C ILE A 169 10.69 -9.05 -2.75
N LYS A 170 11.28 -9.56 -1.65
CA LYS A 170 11.77 -10.95 -1.62
C LYS A 170 10.64 -11.94 -1.84
N ILE A 171 9.48 -11.76 -1.21
CA ILE A 171 8.30 -12.62 -1.40
C ILE A 171 7.85 -12.62 -2.85
N PHE A 172 7.81 -11.46 -3.52
CA PHE A 172 7.46 -11.37 -4.94
C PHE A 172 8.53 -11.95 -5.88
N ASN A 173 9.79 -12.03 -5.43
CA ASN A 173 10.90 -12.59 -6.22
C ASN A 173 11.18 -14.08 -5.93
N THR A 174 10.70 -14.61 -4.81
CA THR A 174 10.72 -16.05 -4.53
C THR A 174 9.55 -16.73 -5.24
N LYS A 175 9.83 -17.76 -6.05
CA LYS A 175 8.86 -18.63 -6.73
C LYS A 175 8.01 -19.50 -5.78
N GLY A 176 7.79 -19.06 -4.53
CA GLY A 176 7.07 -19.76 -3.48
C GLY A 176 5.79 -19.03 -3.12
N LYS A 177 4.65 -19.69 -3.35
CA LYS A 177 3.28 -19.27 -3.06
C LYS A 177 3.13 -18.35 -1.82
N PRO A 178 2.50 -17.17 -1.93
CA PRO A 178 1.88 -16.52 -0.79
C PRO A 178 0.50 -17.15 -0.52
N THR A 179 0.26 -17.50 0.74
CA THR A 179 -0.95 -18.18 1.23
C THR A 179 -2.17 -17.28 1.44
N GLN A 180 -2.15 -15.99 1.09
CA GLN A 180 -3.32 -15.10 1.15
C GLN A 180 -3.11 -13.80 0.35
N GLY A 181 -2.69 -13.93 -0.90
CA GLY A 181 -2.62 -12.85 -1.90
C GLY A 181 -2.64 -13.47 -3.29
N LEU A 182 -3.07 -12.71 -4.31
CA LEU A 182 -3.27 -13.17 -5.69
C LEU A 182 -2.22 -14.23 -6.08
N SER A 183 -2.67 -15.48 -6.22
CA SER A 183 -1.83 -16.59 -6.67
C SER A 183 -1.55 -16.39 -8.15
N VAL A 184 -0.40 -15.78 -8.47
CA VAL A 184 0.03 -15.56 -9.86
C VAL A 184 0.69 -16.84 -10.39
N ALA A 185 -0.09 -17.92 -10.48
CA ALA A 185 0.30 -19.08 -11.28
C ALA A 185 0.04 -18.75 -12.76
N PRO A 186 0.93 -19.17 -13.68
CA PRO A 186 0.66 -18.96 -15.10
C PRO A 186 -0.62 -19.72 -15.49
N SER A 187 -1.53 -19.02 -16.16
CA SER A 187 -2.76 -19.60 -16.71
C SER A 187 -2.46 -20.56 -17.88
N LEU A 188 -1.29 -20.40 -18.51
CA LEU A 188 -0.81 -21.28 -19.57
C LEU A 188 0.72 -21.27 -19.61
N GLU A 189 1.30 -22.45 -19.84
CA GLU A 189 2.70 -22.61 -20.20
C GLU A 189 2.82 -23.32 -21.55
N PHE A 190 3.78 -22.90 -22.36
CA PHE A 190 4.05 -23.51 -23.67
C PHE A 190 5.55 -23.49 -23.96
N THR A 191 6.07 -24.51 -24.63
CA THR A 191 7.47 -24.55 -25.09
C THR A 191 7.50 -24.83 -26.58
N GLY A 192 8.35 -24.12 -27.31
CA GLY A 192 8.50 -24.30 -28.75
C GLY A 192 9.65 -23.49 -29.32
N ASP A 193 9.87 -23.62 -30.62
CA ASP A 193 10.79 -22.75 -31.35
C ASP A 193 10.25 -21.31 -31.51
N ALA A 194 11.08 -20.40 -32.04
CA ALA A 194 10.72 -19.00 -32.23
C ALA A 194 9.41 -18.78 -33.00
N GLY A 195 9.17 -19.55 -34.07
CA GLY A 195 7.95 -19.43 -34.88
C GLY A 195 6.71 -19.88 -34.10
N SER A 196 6.81 -21.00 -33.40
CA SER A 196 5.74 -21.54 -32.56
C SER A 196 5.40 -20.61 -31.39
N ILE A 197 6.43 -20.03 -30.77
CA ILE A 197 6.31 -19.04 -29.70
C ILE A 197 5.60 -17.78 -30.20
N LEU A 198 5.97 -17.24 -31.37
CA LEU A 198 5.31 -16.07 -31.94
C LEU A 198 3.84 -16.31 -32.28
N ASN A 199 3.53 -17.48 -32.85
CA ASN A 199 2.15 -17.87 -33.12
C ASN A 199 1.35 -17.95 -31.81
N LYS A 200 1.94 -18.53 -30.76
CA LYS A 200 1.27 -18.62 -29.46
C LYS A 200 1.11 -17.26 -28.80
N ILE A 201 2.06 -16.33 -28.94
CA ILE A 201 1.92 -14.94 -28.46
C ILE A 201 0.71 -14.28 -29.13
N ASN A 202 0.59 -14.37 -30.46
CA ASN A 202 -0.52 -13.75 -31.19
C ASN A 202 -1.87 -14.36 -30.81
N GLU A 203 -1.93 -15.68 -30.63
CA GLU A 203 -3.12 -16.39 -30.13
C GLU A 203 -3.51 -15.90 -28.72
N MET A 204 -2.55 -15.73 -27.82
CA MET A 204 -2.82 -15.30 -26.46
C MET A 204 -3.18 -13.81 -26.39
N ILE A 205 -2.60 -12.95 -27.22
CA ILE A 205 -2.97 -11.54 -27.28
C ILE A 205 -4.46 -11.39 -27.58
N SER A 206 -5.01 -12.16 -28.53
CA SER A 206 -6.44 -12.03 -28.89
C SER A 206 -7.39 -12.55 -27.81
N GLN A 207 -6.92 -13.46 -26.94
CA GLN A 207 -7.72 -14.10 -25.89
C GLN A 207 -7.62 -13.39 -24.52
N LEU A 208 -6.66 -12.49 -24.34
CA LEU A 208 -6.41 -11.82 -23.07
C LEU A 208 -7.01 -10.42 -23.04
N ASP A 209 -7.92 -10.18 -22.09
CA ASP A 209 -8.41 -8.83 -21.82
C ASP A 209 -7.38 -8.01 -21.02
N LEU A 210 -6.79 -8.57 -19.96
CA LEU A 210 -5.63 -8.01 -19.27
C LEU A 210 -4.66 -9.12 -18.89
N GLY A 211 -3.37 -8.94 -19.19
CA GLY A 211 -2.39 -9.97 -18.86
C GLY A 211 -0.95 -9.64 -19.20
N LEU A 212 -0.08 -10.56 -18.80
CA LEU A 212 1.35 -10.54 -19.08
C LEU A 212 1.75 -11.86 -19.75
N ILE A 213 2.42 -11.77 -20.89
CA ILE A 213 3.07 -12.90 -21.55
C ILE A 213 4.57 -12.76 -21.32
N LYS A 214 5.17 -13.74 -20.63
CA LYS A 214 6.62 -13.86 -20.49
C LYS A 214 7.14 -14.86 -21.50
N VAL A 215 8.24 -14.52 -22.15
CA VAL A 215 8.92 -15.39 -23.11
C VAL A 215 10.38 -15.49 -22.71
N ASN A 216 10.90 -16.70 -22.55
CA ASN A 216 12.31 -16.92 -22.22
C ASN A 216 12.94 -17.93 -23.17
N PHE A 217 14.05 -17.53 -23.78
CA PHE A 217 15.04 -18.42 -24.40
C PHE A 217 16.34 -18.31 -23.58
N ASP A 218 17.33 -19.14 -23.91
CA ASP A 218 18.63 -19.19 -23.21
C ASP A 218 19.26 -17.81 -22.94
N LYS A 219 19.20 -16.89 -23.91
CA LYS A 219 19.81 -15.54 -23.82
C LYS A 219 18.83 -14.41 -24.11
N LEU A 220 17.53 -14.68 -24.05
CA LEU A 220 16.49 -13.70 -24.36
C LEU A 220 15.35 -13.81 -23.37
N SER A 221 15.01 -12.70 -22.72
CA SER A 221 13.81 -12.60 -21.90
C SER A 221 12.93 -11.46 -22.40
N CYS A 222 11.66 -11.75 -22.63
CA CYS A 222 10.67 -10.78 -23.07
C CYS A 222 9.47 -10.75 -22.12
N ASN A 223 8.96 -9.54 -21.89
CA ASN A 223 7.72 -9.29 -21.18
C ASN A 223 6.78 -8.50 -22.10
N ILE A 224 5.59 -9.03 -22.34
CA ILE A 224 4.58 -8.45 -23.22
C ILE A 224 3.31 -8.21 -22.40
N VAL A 225 2.93 -6.95 -22.23
CA VAL A 225 1.71 -6.52 -21.56
C VAL A 225 0.58 -6.45 -22.58
N VAL A 226 -0.50 -7.16 -22.30
CA VAL A 226 -1.71 -7.19 -23.12
C VAL A 226 -2.83 -6.49 -22.35
N GLN A 227 -3.56 -5.63 -23.05
CA GLN A 227 -4.77 -4.98 -22.54
C GLN A 227 -5.78 -4.81 -23.68
N ASN A 228 -7.05 -5.12 -23.43
CA ASN A 228 -8.16 -5.08 -24.38
C ASN A 228 -7.82 -5.86 -25.66
N SER A 229 -7.31 -7.08 -25.52
CA SER A 229 -6.85 -7.94 -26.62
C SER A 229 -5.77 -7.34 -27.52
N GLU A 230 -5.04 -6.33 -27.04
CA GLU A 230 -3.96 -5.66 -27.77
C GLU A 230 -2.66 -5.65 -26.98
N MET A 231 -1.53 -5.79 -27.68
CA MET A 231 -0.21 -5.56 -27.09
C MET A 231 -0.02 -4.07 -26.79
N LYS A 232 -0.04 -3.69 -25.51
CA LYS A 232 0.22 -2.30 -25.10
C LYS A 232 1.70 -2.01 -24.95
N ARG A 233 2.48 -3.00 -24.48
CA ARG A 233 3.91 -2.83 -24.27
C ARG A 233 4.62 -4.16 -24.45
N ALA A 234 5.74 -4.15 -25.15
CA ALA A 234 6.67 -5.27 -25.17
C ALA A 234 8.08 -4.77 -24.83
N ILE A 235 8.81 -5.54 -24.02
CA ILE A 235 10.22 -5.29 -23.71
C ILE A 235 10.94 -6.62 -23.80
N CYS A 236 11.93 -6.71 -24.69
CA CYS A 236 12.82 -7.85 -24.81
C CYS A 236 14.24 -7.44 -24.44
N ARG A 237 14.93 -8.31 -23.71
CA ARG A 237 16.31 -8.12 -23.25
C ARG A 237 17.15 -9.33 -23.63
N SER A 238 18.29 -9.08 -24.25
CA SER A 238 19.41 -10.02 -24.35
C SER A 238 20.66 -9.36 -23.76
N ASP A 239 21.70 -10.15 -23.48
CA ASP A 239 22.91 -9.73 -22.73
C ASP A 239 23.53 -8.39 -23.14
N SER A 240 23.31 -7.92 -24.37
CA SER A 240 23.85 -6.67 -24.89
C SER A 240 22.81 -5.70 -25.46
N ASN A 241 21.51 -6.05 -25.49
CA ASN A 241 20.49 -5.27 -26.20
C ASN A 241 19.14 -5.28 -25.48
N VAL A 242 18.48 -4.12 -25.46
CA VAL A 242 17.09 -3.97 -25.03
C VAL A 242 16.29 -3.37 -26.17
N LYS A 243 15.18 -4.02 -26.55
CA LYS A 243 14.23 -3.48 -27.52
C LYS A 243 12.84 -3.37 -26.91
N THR A 244 12.09 -2.39 -27.36
CA THR A 244 10.74 -2.10 -26.88
C THR A 244 9.73 -2.01 -28.02
N GLY A 245 8.44 -2.22 -27.71
CA GLY A 245 7.36 -2.16 -28.70
C GLY A 245 7.47 -3.28 -29.73
N PHE A 246 7.03 -3.02 -30.97
CA PHE A 246 7.08 -4.04 -32.03
C PHE A 246 8.49 -4.54 -32.34
N GLU A 247 9.51 -3.71 -32.16
CA GLU A 247 10.91 -4.12 -32.36
C GLU A 247 11.36 -5.18 -31.36
N ALA A 248 10.72 -5.27 -30.18
CA ALA A 248 10.98 -6.32 -29.20
C ALA A 248 10.69 -7.70 -29.80
N LEU A 249 9.60 -7.85 -30.55
CA LEU A 249 9.21 -9.12 -31.17
C LEU A 249 10.24 -9.61 -32.21
N SER A 250 10.98 -8.70 -32.85
CA SER A 250 12.07 -9.06 -33.76
C SER A 250 13.20 -9.86 -33.08
N MET A 251 13.40 -9.65 -31.77
CA MET A 251 14.39 -10.40 -30.99
C MET A 251 13.95 -11.85 -30.80
N ILE A 252 12.64 -12.10 -30.67
CA ILE A 252 12.08 -13.45 -30.56
C ILE A 252 12.24 -14.20 -31.89
N ILE A 253 11.96 -13.54 -33.03
CA ILE A 253 12.18 -14.13 -34.37
C ILE A 253 13.63 -14.60 -34.54
N SER A 254 14.57 -13.83 -34.00
CA SER A 254 16.01 -14.10 -34.12
C SER A 254 16.55 -15.08 -33.08
N ALA A 255 15.72 -15.51 -32.13
CA ALA A 255 16.12 -16.42 -31.06
C ALA A 255 16.33 -17.84 -31.60
N LYS A 256 17.39 -18.49 -31.12
CA LYS A 256 17.72 -19.87 -31.48
C LYS A 256 17.35 -20.82 -30.33
N GLY A 257 17.03 -22.06 -30.67
CA GLY A 257 16.69 -23.10 -29.71
C GLY A 257 15.21 -23.07 -29.30
N GLN A 258 14.93 -23.75 -28.18
CA GLN A 258 13.59 -23.82 -27.60
C GLN A 258 13.39 -22.65 -26.64
N GLY A 259 12.23 -22.01 -26.71
CA GLY A 259 11.77 -20.97 -25.80
C GLY A 259 10.57 -21.44 -24.99
N LYS A 260 10.39 -20.87 -23.81
CA LYS A 260 9.23 -21.08 -22.94
C LYS A 260 8.39 -19.81 -22.89
N ILE A 261 7.07 -19.97 -23.05
CA ILE A 261 6.04 -18.98 -22.76
C ILE A 261 5.41 -19.30 -21.41
N GLU A 262 5.17 -18.25 -20.62
CA GLU A 262 4.30 -18.26 -19.46
C GLU A 262 3.29 -17.12 -19.62
N VAL A 263 2.00 -17.45 -19.58
CA VAL A 263 0.92 -16.48 -19.71
C VAL A 263 0.28 -16.27 -18.35
N TYR A 264 0.10 -15.03 -17.97
CA TYR A 264 -0.56 -14.61 -16.74
C TYR A 264 -1.77 -13.77 -17.12
N SER A 265 -2.96 -14.33 -16.96
CA SER A 265 -4.22 -13.60 -17.14
C SER A 265 -4.63 -12.96 -15.82
N VAL A 266 -5.06 -11.71 -15.87
CA VAL A 266 -5.71 -11.02 -14.76
C VAL A 266 -7.15 -10.76 -15.18
N LYS A 267 -8.09 -11.37 -14.48
CA LYS A 267 -9.50 -11.02 -14.64
C LYS A 267 -9.76 -9.71 -13.92
N ILE A 268 -10.33 -8.74 -14.64
CA ILE A 268 -10.69 -7.46 -14.04
C ILE A 268 -11.74 -7.69 -12.95
N GLU A 269 -12.61 -8.68 -13.12
CA GLU A 269 -13.61 -9.09 -12.12
C GLU A 269 -12.94 -9.53 -10.82
N ASP A 270 -11.92 -10.38 -10.87
CA ASP A 270 -11.19 -10.82 -9.67
C ASP A 270 -10.47 -9.64 -8.98
N LEU A 271 -9.95 -8.70 -9.77
CA LEU A 271 -9.35 -7.46 -9.25
C LEU A 271 -10.41 -6.57 -8.60
N MET A 272 -11.57 -6.43 -9.22
CA MET A 272 -12.70 -5.64 -8.73
C MET A 272 -13.31 -6.27 -7.49
N GLU A 273 -13.48 -7.59 -7.42
CA GLU A 273 -13.91 -8.31 -6.23
C GLU A 273 -12.92 -8.13 -5.08
N THR A 274 -11.62 -8.17 -5.37
CA THR A 274 -10.58 -7.85 -4.38
C THR A 274 -10.69 -6.40 -3.90
N LEU A 275 -10.96 -5.46 -4.81
CA LEU A 275 -11.13 -4.04 -4.47
C LEU A 275 -12.44 -3.78 -3.70
N TYR A 276 -13.52 -4.51 -4.00
CA TYR A 276 -14.79 -4.45 -3.28
C TYR A 276 -14.68 -5.07 -1.88
N ALA A 277 -13.92 -6.15 -1.71
CA ALA A 277 -13.64 -6.74 -0.41
C ALA A 277 -12.75 -5.86 0.48
N LEU A 278 -12.13 -4.83 -0.09
CA LEU A 278 -11.28 -3.84 0.60
C LEU A 278 -12.00 -2.50 0.82
N ALA A 279 -13.25 -2.35 0.38
CA ALA A 279 -14.10 -1.15 0.53
C ALA A 279 -15.20 -1.38 1.57
#